data_AF-E0NL18-F1
#
_entry.id   AF-E0NL18-F1
#
_cell.length_a   1.000
_cell.length_b   1.000
_cell.length_c   1.000
_cell.angle_alpha   90.00
_cell.angle_beta   90.00
_cell.angle_gamma   90.00
#
_symmetry.space_group_name_H-M   'P 1'
#
loop_
_entity.id
_entity.type
_entity.pdbx_description
1 polymer ?
#
loop_
_entity_poly.entity_id
_entity_poly.type
_entity_poly.pdbx_seq_one_letter_code
_entity_poly.pdbx_strand_id
1 'polypeptide(L)'
;MVILEEVNKMTRKIVMAGFGGQGVMAMGQLISYAGMLEGKHVSWYPSYGPEMRGGAANCSVVVSEDPVGSPIIAVADDVIVMNEPSLSLFESHVRPGGNLFINSSLVKKETTRTDIEVHKIPVNDIAIDLGNARVANMVMLGAYLNITKLVKVESVIQAFTKVYGDKKKKLIPINEKAIEAGGNAAGKEYVTAAENKVESKTPEHYKHLKGGEEEMKINYLNDVRQMDKAQEEKIFSSELNIVKQAILNEVESINYFKMSSEQLTGESKEIFLSLAHQSEEHVDYLNKLKNSIEKNEATVIEKVKSSLEGKTFEWGKINPENATMVLSVFNLGMNIKKVNIKFYEKAAARSEVPEAKGLYKELAYWENFQLTQIAKQYEELKNEWWSDQSYAPF
;
A
#
# COMPACT_ATOMS: atom_id res chain seq x y z
N MET A 1 -41.83 -29.39 -27.52
CA MET A 1 -41.20 -28.05 -27.43
C MET A 1 -41.00 -27.78 -25.95
N VAL A 2 -39.87 -28.22 -25.40
CA VAL A 2 -39.54 -28.05 -23.98
C VAL A 2 -38.98 -26.64 -23.85
N ILE A 3 -39.76 -25.76 -23.20
CA ILE A 3 -39.27 -24.46 -22.74
C ILE A 3 -38.30 -24.79 -21.62
N LEU A 4 -37.00 -24.70 -21.90
CA LEU A 4 -35.98 -24.74 -20.86
C LEU A 4 -36.21 -23.50 -20.00
N GLU A 5 -36.67 -23.72 -18.77
CA GLU A 5 -36.53 -22.76 -17.69
C GLU A 5 -35.05 -22.39 -17.62
N GLU A 6 -34.70 -21.15 -17.98
CA GLU A 6 -33.41 -20.56 -17.64
C GLU A 6 -33.36 -20.46 -16.12
N VAL A 7 -32.90 -21.55 -15.49
CA VAL A 7 -32.40 -21.51 -14.12
C VAL A 7 -31.41 -20.36 -14.10
N ASN A 8 -31.69 -19.33 -13.30
CA ASN A 8 -30.81 -18.17 -13.15
C ASN A 8 -29.52 -18.66 -12.48
N LYS A 9 -28.57 -19.14 -13.28
CA LYS A 9 -27.37 -19.82 -12.81
C LYS A 9 -26.41 -18.80 -12.21
N MET A 10 -26.14 -18.95 -10.92
CA MET A 10 -25.39 -17.97 -10.13
C MET A 10 -23.90 -18.07 -10.48
N THR A 11 -23.41 -17.12 -11.28
CA THR A 11 -21.97 -16.83 -11.40
C THR A 11 -21.71 -15.49 -10.73
N ARG A 12 -20.75 -15.47 -9.80
CA ARG A 12 -20.38 -14.25 -9.07
C ARG A 12 -18.90 -13.95 -9.28
N LYS A 13 -18.61 -12.76 -9.82
CA LYS A 13 -17.27 -12.26 -10.15
C LYS A 13 -16.83 -11.24 -9.11
N ILE A 14 -15.74 -11.51 -8.43
CA ILE A 14 -15.28 -10.75 -7.27
C ILE A 14 -13.87 -10.25 -7.52
N VAL A 15 -13.61 -8.98 -7.26
CA VAL A 15 -12.25 -8.43 -7.19
C VAL A 15 -11.97 -8.02 -5.75
N MET A 16 -10.87 -8.50 -5.18
CA MET A 16 -10.42 -8.11 -3.84
C MET A 16 -9.08 -7.42 -3.95
N ALA A 17 -8.93 -6.23 -3.38
CA ALA A 17 -7.76 -5.40 -3.56
C ALA A 17 -7.34 -4.69 -2.27
N GLY A 18 -6.04 -4.55 -2.08
CA GLY A 18 -5.43 -3.93 -0.92
C GLY A 18 -3.92 -3.90 -1.00
N PHE A 19 -3.28 -3.67 0.14
CA PHE A 19 -1.83 -3.81 0.27
C PHE A 19 -1.45 -5.25 0.64
N GLY A 20 -0.29 -5.68 0.17
CA GLY A 20 0.33 -6.92 0.64
C GLY A 20 0.41 -6.94 2.18
N GLY A 21 -0.22 -7.94 2.81
CA GLY A 21 -0.35 -8.04 4.26
C GLY A 21 -1.76 -7.80 4.80
N GLN A 22 -2.67 -7.19 4.03
CA GLN A 22 -4.07 -6.99 4.43
C GLN A 22 -4.96 -8.22 4.21
N GLY A 23 -4.38 -9.37 3.85
CA GLY A 23 -5.09 -10.65 3.73
C GLY A 23 -6.01 -10.80 2.51
N VAL A 24 -5.91 -9.92 1.50
CA VAL A 24 -6.73 -9.95 0.29
C VAL A 24 -6.59 -11.24 -0.52
N MET A 25 -5.37 -11.76 -0.69
CA MET A 25 -5.14 -13.06 -1.33
C MET A 25 -5.82 -14.20 -0.56
N ALA A 26 -5.67 -14.17 0.77
CA ALA A 26 -6.20 -15.21 1.63
C ALA A 26 -7.72 -15.22 1.65
N MET A 27 -8.39 -14.06 1.65
CA MET A 27 -9.86 -13.99 1.49
C MET A 27 -10.30 -14.65 0.20
N GLY A 28 -9.63 -14.36 -0.91
CA GLY A 28 -9.95 -14.96 -2.20
C GLY A 28 -9.74 -16.49 -2.21
N GLN A 29 -8.66 -16.97 -1.61
CA GLN A 29 -8.39 -18.41 -1.48
C GLN A 29 -9.42 -19.11 -0.59
N LEU A 30 -9.82 -18.48 0.53
CA LEU A 30 -10.85 -19.03 1.42
C LEU A 30 -12.19 -19.18 0.71
N ILE A 31 -12.63 -18.16 -0.03
CA ILE A 31 -13.86 -18.23 -0.83
C ILE A 31 -13.75 -19.31 -1.91
N SER A 32 -12.59 -19.43 -2.55
CA SER A 32 -12.37 -20.42 -3.61
C SER A 32 -12.44 -21.85 -3.07
N TYR A 33 -11.71 -22.15 -1.98
CA TYR A 33 -11.77 -23.46 -1.35
C TYR A 33 -13.15 -23.75 -0.75
N ALA A 34 -13.83 -22.77 -0.16
CA ALA A 34 -15.20 -22.92 0.32
C ALA A 34 -16.17 -23.24 -0.83
N GLY A 35 -16.04 -22.57 -1.99
CA GLY A 35 -16.81 -22.86 -3.18
C GLY A 35 -16.58 -24.29 -3.68
N MET A 36 -15.32 -24.74 -3.71
CA MET A 36 -14.99 -26.13 -4.07
C MET A 36 -15.61 -27.15 -3.10
N LEU A 37 -15.58 -26.88 -1.79
CA LEU A 37 -16.21 -27.73 -0.77
C LEU A 37 -17.73 -27.82 -0.95
N GLU A 38 -18.35 -26.78 -1.51
CA GLU A 38 -19.78 -26.72 -1.83
C GLU A 38 -20.13 -27.28 -3.23
N GLY A 39 -19.15 -27.82 -3.96
CA GLY A 39 -19.37 -28.38 -5.29
C GLY A 39 -19.47 -27.34 -6.41
N LYS A 40 -19.11 -26.09 -6.16
CA LYS A 40 -19.10 -25.00 -7.15
C LYS A 40 -17.81 -25.01 -7.96
N HIS A 41 -17.88 -24.51 -9.18
CA HIS A 41 -16.72 -24.22 -10.02
C HIS A 41 -16.11 -22.88 -9.61
N VAL A 42 -14.79 -22.88 -9.38
CA VAL A 42 -14.08 -21.68 -8.94
C VAL A 42 -12.88 -21.37 -9.82
N SER A 43 -12.57 -20.09 -9.92
CA SER A 43 -11.28 -19.61 -10.43
C SER A 43 -10.73 -18.57 -9.47
N TRP A 44 -9.42 -18.66 -9.21
CA TRP A 44 -8.69 -17.73 -8.35
C TRP A 44 -7.45 -17.26 -9.11
N TYR A 45 -7.39 -15.98 -9.40
CA TYR A 45 -6.31 -15.37 -10.16
C TYR A 45 -5.69 -14.24 -9.35
N PRO A 46 -4.51 -14.45 -8.76
CA PRO A 46 -3.80 -13.41 -8.02
C PRO A 46 -3.06 -12.48 -8.97
N SER A 47 -3.05 -11.20 -8.64
CA SER A 47 -2.25 -10.17 -9.28
C SER A 47 -1.58 -9.35 -8.19
N TYR A 48 -0.27 -9.46 -8.09
CA TYR A 48 0.53 -8.72 -7.15
C TYR A 48 1.79 -8.25 -7.86
N GLY A 49 2.24 -7.04 -7.52
CA GLY A 49 3.53 -6.56 -8.00
C GLY A 49 4.68 -7.43 -7.45
N PRO A 50 5.89 -7.34 -8.02
CA PRO A 50 7.08 -7.98 -7.46
C PRO A 50 7.45 -7.47 -6.04
N GLU A 51 6.72 -6.47 -5.54
CA GLU A 51 6.78 -5.88 -4.21
C GLU A 51 6.22 -6.86 -3.14
N MET A 52 7.09 -7.41 -2.30
CA MET A 52 6.72 -8.51 -1.40
C MET A 52 5.77 -8.14 -0.23
N ARG A 53 5.59 -6.86 0.11
CA ARG A 53 4.65 -6.38 1.16
C ARG A 53 4.34 -4.90 0.95
N GLY A 54 3.13 -4.45 1.29
CA GLY A 54 2.72 -3.04 1.13
C GLY A 54 2.46 -2.61 -0.31
N GLY A 55 2.91 -3.39 -1.30
CA GLY A 55 2.59 -3.20 -2.71
C GLY A 55 1.12 -3.49 -3.01
N ALA A 56 0.66 -3.03 -4.19
CA ALA A 56 -0.69 -3.33 -4.66
C ALA A 56 -0.85 -4.85 -4.84
N ALA A 57 -1.78 -5.43 -4.11
CA ALA A 57 -2.16 -6.83 -4.21
C ALA A 57 -3.66 -6.88 -4.48
N ASN A 58 -4.04 -7.57 -5.55
CA ASN A 58 -5.42 -7.84 -5.87
C ASN A 58 -5.60 -9.29 -6.35
N CYS A 59 -6.79 -9.83 -6.21
CA CYS A 59 -7.14 -11.11 -6.81
C CYS A 59 -8.53 -11.05 -7.41
N SER A 60 -8.68 -11.74 -8.53
CA SER A 60 -9.95 -12.02 -9.17
C SER A 60 -10.42 -13.40 -8.72
N VAL A 61 -11.67 -13.49 -8.28
CA VAL A 61 -12.30 -14.74 -7.87
C VAL A 61 -13.62 -14.88 -8.61
N VAL A 62 -13.81 -16.01 -9.27
CA VAL A 62 -15.09 -16.39 -9.87
C VAL A 62 -15.61 -17.60 -9.14
N VAL A 63 -16.86 -17.55 -8.67
CA VAL A 63 -17.57 -18.70 -8.11
C VAL A 63 -18.83 -18.91 -8.95
N SER A 64 -19.02 -20.11 -9.47
CA SER A 64 -20.10 -20.42 -10.41
C SER A 64 -20.65 -21.83 -10.22
N GLU A 65 -21.93 -22.01 -10.53
CA GLU A 65 -22.56 -23.33 -10.68
C GLU A 65 -22.15 -24.05 -11.99
N ASP A 66 -21.62 -23.31 -12.98
CA ASP A 66 -21.13 -23.85 -14.26
C ASP A 66 -19.59 -23.70 -14.36
N PRO A 67 -18.92 -24.46 -15.25
CA PRO A 67 -17.49 -24.32 -15.48
C PRO A 67 -17.06 -22.87 -15.79
N VAL A 68 -16.02 -22.40 -15.08
CA VAL A 68 -15.51 -21.04 -15.25
C VAL A 68 -14.72 -20.93 -16.56
N GLY A 69 -15.22 -20.11 -17.50
CA GLY A 69 -14.59 -19.92 -18.81
C GLY A 69 -13.39 -18.96 -18.84
N SER A 70 -13.28 -18.03 -17.87
CA SER A 70 -12.15 -17.09 -17.79
C SER A 70 -11.87 -16.65 -16.35
N PRO A 71 -10.59 -16.58 -15.94
CA PRO A 71 -10.17 -16.01 -14.66
C PRO A 71 -10.15 -14.48 -14.62
N ILE A 72 -10.15 -13.80 -15.78
CA ILE A 72 -9.98 -12.35 -15.88
C ILE A 72 -11.33 -11.65 -15.74
N ILE A 73 -11.42 -10.68 -14.83
CA ILE A 73 -12.64 -9.93 -14.53
C ILE A 73 -12.46 -8.46 -14.98
N ALA A 74 -13.05 -8.09 -16.11
CA ALA A 74 -13.13 -6.69 -16.53
C ALA A 74 -14.28 -5.94 -15.83
N VAL A 75 -15.36 -6.66 -15.51
CA VAL A 75 -16.56 -6.14 -14.83
C VAL A 75 -16.94 -7.15 -13.74
N ALA A 76 -16.99 -6.67 -12.49
CA ALA A 76 -17.22 -7.45 -11.29
C ALA A 76 -18.64 -7.24 -10.73
N ASP A 77 -19.20 -8.29 -10.15
CA ASP A 77 -20.41 -8.20 -9.31
C ASP A 77 -20.09 -7.53 -7.97
N ASP A 78 -18.92 -7.86 -7.41
CA ASP A 78 -18.47 -7.34 -6.13
C ASP A 78 -17.01 -6.89 -6.19
N VAL A 79 -16.72 -5.77 -5.54
CA VAL A 79 -15.36 -5.31 -5.30
C VAL A 79 -15.15 -5.10 -3.81
N ILE A 80 -14.07 -5.66 -3.27
CA ILE A 80 -13.65 -5.48 -1.87
C ILE A 80 -12.35 -4.70 -1.85
N VAL A 81 -12.34 -3.54 -1.18
CA VAL A 81 -11.15 -2.68 -1.07
C VAL A 81 -10.75 -2.48 0.39
N MET A 82 -9.50 -2.84 0.69
CA MET A 82 -8.93 -2.76 2.03
C MET A 82 -8.09 -1.50 2.26
N ASN A 83 -7.87 -0.68 1.22
CA ASN A 83 -7.15 0.58 1.25
C ASN A 83 -7.68 1.57 0.18
N GLU A 84 -7.29 2.83 0.30
CA GLU A 84 -7.78 3.91 -0.56
C GLU A 84 -7.26 3.85 -2.01
N PRO A 85 -5.99 3.46 -2.28
CA PRO A 85 -5.53 3.28 -3.66
C PRO A 85 -6.34 2.22 -4.41
N SER A 86 -6.72 1.13 -3.75
CA SER A 86 -7.55 0.07 -4.36
C SER A 86 -8.95 0.56 -4.69
N LEU A 87 -9.54 1.41 -3.84
CA LEU A 87 -10.81 2.07 -4.17
C LEU A 87 -10.68 2.83 -5.50
N SER A 88 -9.65 3.67 -5.62
CA SER A 88 -9.46 4.50 -6.82
C SER A 88 -9.20 3.67 -8.09
N LEU A 89 -8.62 2.48 -7.97
CA LEU A 89 -8.33 1.61 -9.12
C LEU A 89 -9.53 0.73 -9.53
N PHE A 90 -10.29 0.22 -8.57
CA PHE A 90 -11.27 -0.85 -8.81
C PHE A 90 -12.74 -0.42 -8.66
N GLU A 91 -13.03 0.78 -8.17
CA GLU A 91 -14.41 1.31 -8.08
C GLU A 91 -15.14 1.27 -9.44
N SER A 92 -14.44 1.56 -10.54
CA SER A 92 -15.00 1.54 -11.90
C SER A 92 -15.33 0.13 -12.40
N HIS A 93 -14.78 -0.92 -11.79
CA HIS A 93 -14.99 -2.30 -12.21
C HIS A 93 -16.33 -2.87 -11.70
N VAL A 94 -16.95 -2.21 -10.71
CA VAL A 94 -18.25 -2.64 -10.17
C VAL A 94 -19.33 -2.39 -11.24
N ARG A 95 -20.06 -3.45 -11.61
CA ARG A 95 -21.21 -3.32 -12.50
C ARG A 95 -22.33 -2.50 -11.85
N PRO A 96 -23.22 -1.85 -12.62
CA PRO A 96 -24.44 -1.27 -12.08
C PRO A 96 -25.24 -2.30 -11.27
N GLY A 97 -25.68 -1.92 -10.08
CA GLY A 97 -26.34 -2.77 -9.08
C GLY A 97 -25.43 -3.80 -8.41
N GLY A 98 -24.11 -3.69 -8.58
CA GLY A 98 -23.11 -4.49 -7.87
C GLY A 98 -22.73 -3.89 -6.51
N ASN A 99 -21.87 -4.59 -5.78
CA ASN A 99 -21.50 -4.22 -4.42
C ASN A 99 -20.04 -3.74 -4.32
N LEU A 100 -19.82 -2.72 -3.49
CA LEU A 100 -18.50 -2.20 -3.14
C LEU A 100 -18.31 -2.23 -1.63
N PHE A 101 -17.41 -3.08 -1.16
CA PHE A 101 -17.06 -3.22 0.24
C PHE A 101 -15.79 -2.44 0.56
N ILE A 102 -15.84 -1.55 1.54
CA ILE A 102 -14.76 -0.62 1.86
C ILE A 102 -14.35 -0.79 3.31
N ASN A 103 -13.03 -0.95 3.56
CA ASN A 103 -12.46 -0.81 4.89
C ASN A 103 -12.49 0.66 5.34
N SER A 104 -13.52 1.07 6.08
CA SER A 104 -13.69 2.46 6.52
C SER A 104 -12.72 2.90 7.63
N SER A 105 -12.01 1.97 8.26
CA SER A 105 -10.93 2.32 9.18
C SER A 105 -9.77 3.00 8.45
N LEU A 106 -9.47 2.56 7.23
CA LEU A 106 -8.33 3.06 6.43
C LEU A 106 -8.71 3.92 5.24
N VAL A 107 -9.93 3.77 4.71
CA VAL A 107 -10.40 4.52 3.54
C VAL A 107 -11.37 5.59 3.99
N LYS A 108 -10.97 6.85 3.82
CA LYS A 108 -11.81 8.02 4.14
C LYS A 108 -12.42 8.66 2.89
N LYS A 109 -11.87 8.35 1.71
CA LYS A 109 -12.44 8.76 0.43
C LYS A 109 -13.85 8.18 0.23
N GLU A 110 -14.76 9.04 -0.17
CA GLU A 110 -16.13 8.71 -0.54
C GLU A 110 -16.23 8.29 -2.02
N THR A 111 -17.16 7.39 -2.33
CA THR A 111 -17.52 7.05 -3.72
C THR A 111 -18.36 8.17 -4.33
N THR A 112 -18.24 8.37 -5.65
CA THR A 112 -19.13 9.26 -6.39
C THR A 112 -20.19 8.51 -7.20
N ARG A 113 -20.13 7.17 -7.22
CA ARG A 113 -21.08 6.32 -7.91
C ARG A 113 -22.38 6.22 -7.12
N THR A 114 -23.52 6.36 -7.81
CA THR A 114 -24.87 6.28 -7.23
C THR A 114 -25.64 5.04 -7.67
N ASP A 115 -25.07 4.25 -8.57
CA ASP A 115 -25.68 3.08 -9.20
C ASP A 115 -25.15 1.75 -8.63
N ILE A 116 -24.42 1.78 -7.51
CA ILE A 116 -23.85 0.61 -6.83
C ILE A 116 -24.21 0.63 -5.34
N GLU A 117 -24.21 -0.52 -4.70
CA GLU A 117 -24.38 -0.64 -3.25
C GLU A 117 -23.02 -0.54 -2.56
N VAL A 118 -22.90 0.37 -1.58
CA VAL A 118 -21.63 0.59 -0.85
C VAL A 118 -21.76 0.18 0.60
N HIS A 119 -20.86 -0.70 1.03
CA HIS A 119 -20.80 -1.22 2.39
C HIS A 119 -19.48 -0.79 3.02
N LYS A 120 -19.55 0.05 4.05
CA LYS A 120 -18.38 0.52 4.80
C LYS A 120 -18.26 -0.23 6.11
N ILE A 121 -17.13 -0.90 6.32
CA ILE A 121 -16.90 -1.71 7.51
C ILE A 121 -15.61 -1.26 8.19
N PRO A 122 -15.63 -0.89 9.49
CA PRO A 122 -14.45 -0.49 10.24
C PRO A 122 -13.64 -1.72 10.67
N VAL A 123 -13.08 -2.44 9.70
CA VAL A 123 -12.55 -3.79 9.93
C VAL A 123 -11.29 -3.81 10.80
N ASN A 124 -10.48 -2.75 10.79
CA ASN A 124 -9.32 -2.67 11.68
C ASN A 124 -9.76 -2.42 13.12
N ASP A 125 -10.74 -1.55 13.32
CA ASP A 125 -11.23 -1.17 14.64
C ASP A 125 -11.85 -2.41 15.32
N ILE A 126 -12.71 -3.14 14.59
CA ILE A 126 -13.28 -4.41 15.06
C ILE A 126 -12.19 -5.46 15.36
N ALA A 127 -11.16 -5.57 14.52
CA ALA A 127 -10.08 -6.52 14.75
C ALA A 127 -9.23 -6.17 15.98
N ILE A 128 -9.04 -4.87 16.26
CA ILE A 128 -8.36 -4.37 17.45
C ILE A 128 -9.20 -4.66 18.70
N ASP A 129 -10.51 -4.43 18.66
CA ASP A 129 -11.43 -4.73 19.76
C ASP A 129 -11.48 -6.22 20.10
N LEU A 130 -11.30 -7.09 19.09
CA LEU A 130 -11.15 -8.54 19.28
C LEU A 130 -9.78 -8.95 19.83
N GLY A 131 -8.86 -8.01 20.03
CA GLY A 131 -7.52 -8.24 20.57
C GLY A 131 -6.50 -8.77 19.56
N ASN A 132 -6.82 -8.73 18.25
CA ASN A 132 -5.89 -9.20 17.22
C ASN A 132 -6.09 -8.48 15.87
N ALA A 133 -5.34 -7.40 15.65
CA ALA A 133 -5.38 -6.64 14.40
C ALA A 133 -5.13 -7.46 13.12
N ARG A 134 -4.52 -8.66 13.21
CA ARG A 134 -4.25 -9.52 12.05
C ARG A 134 -5.51 -10.19 11.47
N VAL A 135 -6.65 -10.13 12.14
CA VAL A 135 -7.92 -10.73 11.67
C VAL A 135 -8.82 -9.76 10.92
N ALA A 136 -8.35 -8.54 10.59
CA ALA A 136 -9.14 -7.55 9.86
C ALA A 136 -9.70 -8.07 8.52
N ASN A 137 -8.95 -8.92 7.82
CA ASN A 137 -9.42 -9.58 6.60
C ASN A 137 -10.59 -10.55 6.87
N MET A 138 -10.62 -11.20 8.03
CA MET A 138 -11.74 -12.07 8.41
C MET A 138 -12.99 -11.28 8.77
N VAL A 139 -12.83 -10.10 9.38
CA VAL A 139 -13.94 -9.19 9.61
C VAL A 139 -14.55 -8.75 8.27
N MET A 140 -13.72 -8.33 7.30
CA MET A 140 -14.22 -7.99 5.97
C MET A 140 -14.92 -9.17 5.29
N LEU A 141 -14.32 -10.36 5.36
CA LEU A 141 -14.89 -11.58 4.79
C LEU A 141 -16.25 -11.91 5.42
N GLY A 142 -16.39 -11.76 6.74
CA GLY A 142 -17.66 -11.96 7.43
C GLY A 142 -18.75 -11.01 6.98
N ALA A 143 -18.42 -9.73 6.79
CA ALA A 143 -19.35 -8.75 6.25
C ALA A 143 -19.81 -9.13 4.84
N TYR A 144 -18.86 -9.49 3.98
CA TYR A 144 -19.12 -9.94 2.61
C TYR A 144 -20.02 -11.17 2.56
N LEU A 145 -19.74 -12.19 3.36
CA LEU A 145 -20.54 -13.42 3.40
C LEU A 145 -21.95 -13.16 3.95
N ASN A 146 -22.08 -12.25 4.92
CA ASN A 146 -23.39 -11.94 5.47
C ASN A 146 -24.33 -11.29 4.43
N ILE A 147 -23.80 -10.39 3.61
CA ILE A 147 -24.57 -9.69 2.57
C ILE A 147 -24.83 -10.60 1.36
N THR A 148 -23.79 -11.28 0.87
CA THR A 148 -23.89 -12.00 -0.42
C THR A 148 -24.42 -13.42 -0.28
N LYS A 149 -24.27 -14.04 0.89
CA LYS A 149 -24.53 -15.47 1.15
C LYS A 149 -23.88 -16.40 0.11
N LEU A 150 -22.76 -15.98 -0.51
CA LEU A 150 -22.14 -16.68 -1.63
C LEU A 150 -21.71 -18.11 -1.29
N VAL A 151 -21.15 -18.29 -0.10
CA VAL A 151 -20.76 -19.58 0.49
C VAL A 151 -21.09 -19.56 1.97
N LYS A 152 -21.20 -20.75 2.57
CA LYS A 152 -21.44 -20.93 4.00
C LYS A 152 -20.19 -20.58 4.80
N VAL A 153 -20.39 -19.99 5.98
CA VAL A 153 -19.29 -19.67 6.91
C VAL A 153 -18.56 -20.95 7.32
N GLU A 154 -19.29 -22.04 7.53
CA GLU A 154 -18.72 -23.34 7.90
C GLU A 154 -17.75 -23.85 6.84
N SER A 155 -18.08 -23.68 5.55
CA SER A 155 -17.20 -24.03 4.43
C SER A 155 -15.90 -23.22 4.45
N VAL A 156 -15.99 -21.93 4.80
CA VAL A 156 -14.82 -21.04 4.94
C VAL A 156 -13.94 -21.45 6.12
N ILE A 157 -14.52 -21.85 7.24
CA ILE A 157 -13.78 -22.38 8.39
C ILE A 157 -13.08 -23.70 8.04
N GLN A 158 -13.76 -24.60 7.32
CA GLN A 158 -13.15 -25.85 6.84
C GLN A 158 -11.99 -25.56 5.87
N ALA A 159 -12.14 -24.57 5.00
CA ALA A 159 -11.10 -24.10 4.08
C ALA A 159 -9.90 -23.46 4.78
N PHE A 160 -10.04 -23.00 6.04
CA PHE A 160 -8.99 -22.28 6.76
C PHE A 160 -7.66 -23.01 6.78
N THR A 161 -7.68 -24.32 7.03
CA THR A 161 -6.45 -25.13 7.14
C THR A 161 -5.78 -25.37 5.79
N LYS A 162 -6.53 -25.31 4.69
CA LYS A 162 -5.98 -25.35 3.32
C LYS A 162 -5.22 -24.08 2.97
N VAL A 163 -5.71 -22.93 3.44
CA VAL A 163 -5.10 -21.62 3.16
C VAL A 163 -3.93 -21.32 4.11
N TYR A 164 -4.09 -21.62 5.40
CA TYR A 164 -3.15 -21.21 6.44
C TYR A 164 -2.27 -22.35 6.98
N GLY A 165 -2.56 -23.60 6.61
CA GLY A 165 -1.87 -24.80 7.07
C GLY A 165 -2.35 -25.29 8.45
N ASP A 166 -2.16 -26.59 8.71
CA ASP A 166 -2.62 -27.24 9.94
C ASP A 166 -2.03 -26.63 11.22
N LYS A 167 -0.79 -26.11 11.16
CA LYS A 167 -0.12 -25.45 12.29
C LYS A 167 -0.88 -24.23 12.81
N LYS A 168 -1.75 -23.63 11.99
CA LYS A 168 -2.55 -22.45 12.33
C LYS A 168 -3.98 -22.79 12.79
N LYS A 169 -4.35 -24.08 12.95
CA LYS A 169 -5.66 -24.50 13.48
C LYS A 169 -6.03 -23.82 14.81
N LYS A 170 -5.06 -23.57 15.68
CA LYS A 170 -5.26 -22.85 16.95
C LYS A 170 -5.81 -21.42 16.79
N LEU A 171 -5.70 -20.84 15.59
CA LEU A 171 -6.21 -19.51 15.28
C LEU A 171 -7.67 -19.53 14.80
N ILE A 172 -8.25 -20.70 14.52
CA ILE A 172 -9.64 -20.80 14.04
C ILE A 172 -10.62 -20.06 14.96
N PRO A 173 -10.60 -20.22 16.30
CA PRO A 173 -11.59 -19.59 17.16
C PRO A 173 -11.61 -18.05 17.10
N ILE A 174 -10.44 -17.41 16.94
CA ILE A 174 -10.37 -15.94 16.81
C ILE A 174 -10.79 -15.49 15.40
N ASN A 175 -10.54 -16.29 14.37
CA ASN A 175 -10.97 -15.98 13.01
C ASN A 175 -12.49 -16.20 12.83
N GLU A 176 -13.08 -17.20 13.49
CA GLU A 176 -14.53 -17.39 13.58
C GLU A 176 -15.22 -16.19 14.21
N LYS A 177 -14.74 -15.74 15.37
CA LYS A 177 -15.24 -14.52 16.04
C LYS A 177 -15.12 -13.28 15.17
N ALA A 178 -14.03 -13.16 14.41
CA ALA A 178 -13.83 -12.06 13.47
C ALA A 178 -14.85 -12.09 12.32
N ILE A 179 -15.12 -13.26 11.74
CA ILE A 179 -16.15 -13.44 10.71
C ILE A 179 -17.53 -13.08 11.26
N GLU A 180 -17.87 -13.55 12.46
CA GLU A 180 -19.13 -13.21 13.12
C GLU A 180 -19.27 -11.71 13.37
N ALA A 181 -18.24 -11.07 13.93
CA ALA A 181 -18.23 -9.64 14.19
C ALA A 181 -18.38 -8.81 12.91
N GLY A 182 -17.71 -9.23 11.83
CA GLY A 182 -17.85 -8.63 10.50
C GLY A 182 -19.26 -8.75 9.94
N GLY A 183 -19.86 -9.93 10.04
CA GLY A 183 -21.24 -10.15 9.63
C GLY A 183 -22.24 -9.25 10.37
N ASN A 184 -22.04 -9.07 11.67
CA ASN A 184 -22.86 -8.19 12.51
C ASN A 184 -22.67 -6.70 12.18
N ALA A 185 -21.46 -6.30 11.78
CA ALA A 185 -21.16 -4.91 11.39
C ALA A 185 -21.79 -4.55 10.03
N ALA A 186 -21.97 -5.52 9.13
CA ALA A 186 -22.50 -5.33 7.79
C ALA A 186 -23.98 -4.88 7.72
N GLY A 187 -24.66 -4.73 8.86
CA GLY A 187 -26.05 -4.31 8.95
C GLY A 187 -26.30 -2.91 9.53
N LYS A 188 -25.26 -2.10 9.80
CA LYS A 188 -25.42 -0.86 10.60
C LYS A 188 -25.39 0.48 9.87
N GLU A 189 -25.02 0.58 8.59
CA GLU A 189 -25.16 1.84 7.85
C GLU A 189 -25.53 1.56 6.39
N TYR A 190 -26.79 1.81 6.04
CA TYR A 190 -27.23 1.97 4.66
C TYR A 190 -27.08 3.46 4.32
N VAL A 191 -26.07 3.80 3.52
CA VAL A 191 -26.06 5.10 2.83
C VAL A 191 -26.61 4.86 1.44
N THR A 192 -27.94 4.95 1.30
CA THR A 192 -28.49 5.30 -0.01
C THR A 192 -28.02 6.72 -0.31
N ALA A 193 -27.35 6.91 -1.44
CA ALA A 193 -26.86 8.21 -1.88
C ALA A 193 -28.02 9.17 -2.16
N ALA A 194 -28.55 9.79 -1.11
CA ALA A 194 -29.34 11.00 -1.12
C ALA A 194 -29.35 11.59 0.29
N GLU A 195 -29.29 12.93 0.35
CA GLU A 195 -29.44 13.78 1.53
C GLU A 195 -28.18 14.02 2.38
N ASN A 196 -27.33 14.90 1.84
CA ASN A 196 -26.56 15.83 2.66
C ASN A 196 -27.48 16.58 3.63
N LYS A 197 -27.20 16.50 4.93
CA LYS A 197 -27.34 17.61 5.88
C LYS A 197 -26.39 17.42 7.06
N VAL A 198 -25.46 18.37 7.16
CA VAL A 198 -24.50 18.53 8.25
C VAL A 198 -25.25 18.96 9.51
N GLU A 199 -25.07 18.24 10.62
CA GLU A 199 -25.13 18.83 11.96
C GLU A 199 -24.24 18.01 12.92
N SER A 200 -23.10 18.59 13.31
CA SER A 200 -22.19 18.02 14.29
C SER A 200 -22.73 18.21 15.70
N LYS A 201 -22.92 17.13 16.45
CA LYS A 201 -23.05 17.17 17.92
C LYS A 201 -22.21 16.06 18.54
N THR A 202 -21.01 16.42 18.98
CA THR A 202 -20.16 15.53 19.79
C THR A 202 -20.65 15.52 21.25
N PRO A 203 -20.87 14.35 21.88
CA PRO A 203 -21.22 14.24 23.30
C PRO A 203 -20.08 14.73 24.23
N GLU A 204 -20.45 15.39 25.33
CA GLU A 204 -19.55 16.11 26.26
C GLU A 204 -18.48 15.29 26.99
N HIS A 205 -18.47 13.95 26.89
CA HIS A 205 -17.66 13.12 27.79
C HIS A 205 -16.18 12.92 27.38
N TYR A 206 -15.72 13.52 26.28
CA TYR A 206 -14.33 13.40 25.81
C TYR A 206 -13.42 14.62 26.09
N LYS A 207 -13.85 15.58 26.91
CA LYS A 207 -13.05 16.79 27.20
C LYS A 207 -11.82 16.58 28.10
N HIS A 208 -11.57 15.38 28.61
CA HIS A 208 -10.49 15.15 29.60
C HIS A 208 -9.64 13.91 29.31
N LEU A 209 -8.95 13.90 28.18
CA LEU A 209 -7.71 13.14 27.99
C LEU A 209 -6.71 14.03 27.26
N LYS A 210 -5.89 14.77 28.03
CA LYS A 210 -4.64 15.35 27.53
C LYS A 210 -3.56 14.29 27.67
N GLY A 211 -3.08 13.79 26.55
CA GLY A 211 -1.94 12.88 26.47
C GLY A 211 -1.39 12.83 25.05
N GLY A 212 -0.29 13.56 24.81
CA GLY A 212 0.57 13.42 23.64
C GLY A 212 0.08 14.08 22.36
N GLU A 213 0.05 15.41 22.33
CA GLU A 213 0.12 16.16 21.08
C GLU A 213 1.50 15.96 20.45
N GLU A 214 1.58 15.08 19.47
CA GLU A 214 2.46 15.21 18.29
C GLU A 214 1.93 14.25 17.22
N GLU A 215 0.89 14.70 16.50
CA GLU A 215 0.54 14.13 15.21
C GLU A 215 1.77 14.22 14.32
N MET A 216 2.44 13.07 14.12
CA MET A 216 3.48 12.96 13.11
C MET A 216 2.82 13.06 11.73
N LYS A 217 2.60 14.30 11.27
CA LYS A 217 2.24 14.65 9.90
C LYS A 217 3.41 14.25 9.00
N ILE A 218 3.45 12.99 8.61
CA ILE A 218 4.42 12.52 7.62
C ILE A 218 3.64 12.20 6.36
N ASN A 219 3.55 13.26 5.57
CA ASN A 219 2.81 13.43 4.34
C ASN A 219 3.46 12.64 3.17
N TYR A 220 4.10 11.51 3.43
CA TYR A 220 5.01 10.88 2.45
C TYR A 220 4.30 10.15 1.32
N LEU A 221 3.08 9.66 1.56
CA LEU A 221 2.37 8.83 0.59
C LEU A 221 1.38 9.62 -0.27
N ASN A 222 1.22 10.93 -0.03
CA ASN A 222 0.37 11.77 -0.84
C ASN A 222 1.07 12.25 -2.13
N ASP A 223 2.40 12.42 -2.11
CA ASP A 223 3.14 13.01 -3.24
C ASP A 223 3.89 12.00 -4.14
N VAL A 224 3.83 10.70 -3.84
CA VAL A 224 4.27 9.64 -4.79
C VAL A 224 3.11 9.19 -5.70
N ARG A 225 1.91 9.76 -5.51
CA ARG A 225 0.86 9.71 -6.54
C ARG A 225 1.40 10.46 -7.75
N GLN A 226 1.17 9.89 -8.94
CA GLN A 226 1.42 10.56 -10.22
C GLN A 226 1.05 12.04 -10.08
N MET A 227 2.05 12.92 -10.09
CA MET A 227 1.82 14.35 -10.09
C MET A 227 0.81 14.61 -11.20
N ASP A 228 -0.33 15.19 -10.85
CA ASP A 228 -1.29 15.56 -11.89
C ASP A 228 -0.55 16.46 -12.88
N LYS A 229 -0.81 16.30 -14.18
CA LYS A 229 -0.08 17.02 -15.24
C LYS A 229 -0.03 18.52 -14.95
N ALA A 230 -1.10 19.07 -14.37
CA ALA A 230 -1.18 20.46 -13.96
C ALA A 230 -0.22 20.83 -12.82
N GLN A 231 -0.05 19.98 -11.81
CA GLN A 231 0.92 20.18 -10.72
C GLN A 231 2.35 20.06 -11.23
N GLU A 232 2.58 19.10 -12.12
CA GLU A 232 3.86 18.91 -12.76
C GLU A 232 4.26 20.10 -13.62
N GLU A 233 3.36 20.58 -14.48
CA GLU A 233 3.59 21.80 -15.26
C GLU A 233 3.87 23.00 -14.36
N LYS A 234 3.19 23.12 -13.21
CA LYS A 234 3.45 24.18 -12.23
C LYS A 234 4.83 24.06 -11.59
N ILE A 235 5.27 22.86 -11.21
CA ILE A 235 6.60 22.64 -10.63
C ILE A 235 7.70 22.95 -11.65
N PHE A 236 7.53 22.51 -12.90
CA PHE A 236 8.48 22.75 -13.97
C PHE A 236 8.28 24.08 -14.71
N SER A 237 7.51 25.02 -14.15
CA SER A 237 7.26 26.34 -14.76
C SER A 237 8.37 27.37 -14.51
N SER A 238 9.27 27.13 -13.54
CA SER A 238 10.41 28.00 -13.26
C SER A 238 11.52 27.26 -12.52
N GLU A 239 12.78 27.67 -12.70
CA GLU A 239 13.94 27.12 -11.98
C GLU A 239 13.75 27.16 -10.46
N LEU A 240 13.19 28.26 -9.95
CA LEU A 240 12.94 28.43 -8.53
C LEU A 240 11.94 27.40 -7.99
N ASN A 241 10.93 27.02 -8.78
CA ASN A 241 9.98 25.98 -8.38
C ASN A 241 10.61 24.58 -8.42
N ILE A 242 11.45 24.30 -9.43
CA ILE A 242 12.17 23.03 -9.54
C ILE A 242 13.10 22.84 -8.34
N VAL A 243 13.89 23.85 -7.97
CA VAL A 243 14.78 23.79 -6.79
C VAL A 243 13.99 23.67 -5.50
N LYS A 244 12.87 24.40 -5.34
CA LYS A 244 12.03 24.27 -4.14
C LYS A 244 11.46 22.86 -3.98
N GLN A 245 11.01 22.25 -5.08
CA GLN A 245 10.51 20.88 -5.06
C GLN A 245 11.64 19.87 -4.79
N ALA A 246 12.83 20.08 -5.36
CA ALA A 246 14.00 19.26 -5.06
C ALA A 246 14.34 19.25 -3.55
N ILE A 247 14.35 20.44 -2.93
CA ILE A 247 14.60 20.58 -1.48
C ILE A 247 13.53 19.83 -0.69
N LEU A 248 12.25 19.96 -1.08
CA LEU A 248 11.16 19.28 -0.43
C LEU A 248 11.34 17.76 -0.48
N ASN A 249 11.65 17.20 -1.66
CA ASN A 249 11.88 15.76 -1.83
C ASN A 249 13.03 15.25 -0.96
N GLU A 250 14.11 16.02 -0.79
CA GLU A 250 15.23 15.64 0.08
C GLU A 250 14.91 15.79 1.57
N VAL A 251 14.19 16.85 1.98
CA VAL A 251 13.71 17.01 3.37
C VAL A 251 12.78 15.87 3.76
N GLU A 252 11.91 15.49 2.85
CA GLU A 252 11.11 14.29 2.96
C GLU A 252 12.06 13.08 3.14
N SER A 253 13.01 12.86 2.23
CA SER A 253 13.91 11.71 2.27
C SER A 253 14.62 11.58 3.64
N ILE A 254 15.10 12.70 4.18
CA ILE A 254 15.70 12.81 5.52
C ILE A 254 14.73 12.34 6.60
N ASN A 255 13.49 12.86 6.61
CA ASN A 255 12.49 12.50 7.61
C ASN A 255 12.21 11.00 7.59
N TYR A 256 11.98 10.44 6.40
CA TYR A 256 11.75 9.01 6.24
C TYR A 256 12.93 8.18 6.75
N PHE A 257 14.16 8.56 6.38
CA PHE A 257 15.35 7.81 6.75
C PHE A 257 15.65 7.89 8.25
N LYS A 258 15.47 9.06 8.88
CA LYS A 258 15.62 9.23 10.34
C LYS A 258 14.60 8.40 11.11
N MET A 259 13.31 8.49 10.77
CA MET A 259 12.29 7.66 11.42
C MET A 259 12.57 6.17 11.25
N SER A 260 12.94 5.76 10.05
CA SER A 260 13.26 4.36 9.75
C SER A 260 14.43 3.89 10.61
N SER A 261 15.44 4.73 10.81
CA SER A 261 16.58 4.42 11.66
C SER A 261 16.21 4.21 13.14
N GLU A 262 15.19 4.90 13.65
CA GLU A 262 14.69 4.73 15.03
C GLU A 262 14.02 3.38 15.23
N GLN A 263 13.44 2.84 14.16
CA GLN A 263 12.72 1.57 14.15
C GLN A 263 13.62 0.37 13.80
N LEU A 264 14.82 0.63 13.29
CA LEU A 264 15.81 -0.36 12.92
C LEU A 264 16.87 -0.52 14.02
N THR A 265 17.56 -1.65 14.03
CA THR A 265 18.65 -1.92 14.96
C THR A 265 19.90 -2.40 14.21
N GLY A 266 21.05 -2.32 14.88
CA GLY A 266 22.34 -2.73 14.31
C GLY A 266 22.68 -1.96 13.04
N GLU A 267 23.24 -2.66 12.06
CA GLU A 267 23.77 -2.05 10.83
C GLU A 267 22.68 -1.43 9.94
N SER A 268 21.45 -1.95 9.96
CA SER A 268 20.33 -1.34 9.24
C SER A 268 19.99 0.06 9.73
N LYS A 269 20.15 0.32 11.03
CA LYS A 269 19.99 1.67 11.58
C LYS A 269 21.07 2.60 11.03
N GLU A 270 22.33 2.16 11.03
CA GLU A 270 23.45 2.94 10.53
C GLU A 270 23.35 3.24 9.03
N ILE A 271 22.83 2.29 8.22
CA ILE A 271 22.50 2.51 6.81
C ILE A 271 21.58 3.71 6.64
N PHE A 272 20.46 3.70 7.37
CA PHE A 272 19.42 4.72 7.22
C PHE A 272 19.86 6.07 7.80
N LEU A 273 20.66 6.09 8.87
CA LEU A 273 21.30 7.33 9.34
C LEU A 273 22.26 7.92 8.31
N SER A 274 23.08 7.08 7.66
CA SER A 274 23.99 7.52 6.60
C SER A 274 23.24 8.09 5.39
N LEU A 275 22.14 7.45 4.97
CA LEU A 275 21.29 7.96 3.89
C LEU A 275 20.62 9.29 4.26
N ALA A 276 20.16 9.45 5.50
CA ALA A 276 19.63 10.72 5.98
C ALA A 276 20.69 11.82 5.91
N HIS A 277 21.91 11.54 6.36
CA HIS A 277 23.00 12.52 6.33
C HIS A 277 23.38 12.93 4.89
N GLN A 278 23.40 11.99 3.96
CA GLN A 278 23.67 12.30 2.54
C GLN A 278 22.56 13.16 1.93
N SER A 279 21.30 12.92 2.26
CA SER A 279 20.20 13.80 1.85
C SER A 279 20.28 15.19 2.50
N GLU A 280 20.83 15.33 3.72
CA GLU A 280 21.13 16.65 4.31
C GLU A 280 22.17 17.43 3.47
N GLU A 281 23.22 16.76 2.99
CA GLU A 281 24.19 17.39 2.08
C GLU A 281 23.53 17.84 0.76
N HIS A 282 22.60 17.05 0.22
CA HIS A 282 21.85 17.42 -0.97
C HIS A 282 21.00 18.69 -0.75
N VAL A 283 20.33 18.80 0.40
CA VAL A 283 19.59 20.00 0.80
C VAL A 283 20.50 21.22 0.84
N ASP A 284 21.73 21.08 1.36
CA ASP A 284 22.70 22.17 1.40
C ASP A 284 23.11 22.63 -0.01
N TYR A 285 23.36 21.70 -0.94
CA TYR A 285 23.66 22.03 -2.34
C TYR A 285 22.49 22.74 -3.02
N LEU A 286 21.27 22.24 -2.82
CA LEU A 286 20.07 22.81 -3.40
C LEU A 286 19.74 24.18 -2.81
N ASN A 287 19.99 24.42 -1.52
CA ASN A 287 19.85 25.74 -0.90
C ASN A 287 20.86 26.75 -1.45
N LYS A 288 22.11 26.34 -1.71
CA LYS A 288 23.10 27.18 -2.39
C LYS A 288 22.62 27.55 -3.80
N LEU A 289 22.12 26.58 -4.56
CA LEU A 289 21.55 26.81 -5.89
C LEU A 289 20.33 27.75 -5.84
N LYS A 290 19.41 27.53 -4.90
CA LYS A 290 18.24 28.39 -4.69
C LYS A 290 18.64 29.84 -4.46
N ASN A 291 19.59 30.07 -3.55
CA ASN A 291 20.09 31.40 -3.24
C ASN A 291 20.75 32.05 -4.46
N SER A 292 21.47 31.28 -5.28
CA SER A 292 22.07 31.76 -6.53
C SER A 292 21.01 32.22 -7.54
N ILE A 293 19.93 31.45 -7.71
CA ILE A 293 18.81 31.77 -8.60
C ILE A 293 18.05 33.00 -8.09
N GLU A 294 17.83 33.11 -6.78
CA GLU A 294 17.12 34.25 -6.18
C GLU A 294 17.93 35.55 -6.27
N LYS A 295 19.27 35.48 -6.24
CA LYS A 295 20.16 36.65 -6.34
C LYS A 295 20.57 37.01 -7.77
N ASN A 296 20.27 36.16 -8.76
CA ASN A 296 20.67 36.33 -10.16
C ASN A 296 22.20 36.46 -10.34
N GLU A 297 22.97 35.83 -9.45
CA GLU A 297 24.44 35.81 -9.47
C GLU A 297 24.93 34.44 -9.95
N ALA A 298 25.96 34.43 -10.81
CA ALA A 298 26.63 33.22 -11.26
C ALA A 298 27.55 32.71 -10.14
N THR A 299 27.00 31.95 -9.20
CA THR A 299 27.81 31.28 -8.18
C THR A 299 28.35 29.98 -8.77
N VAL A 300 29.66 29.85 -8.92
CA VAL A 300 30.29 28.56 -9.24
C VAL A 300 30.01 27.61 -8.08
N ILE A 301 29.11 26.65 -8.29
CA ILE A 301 28.95 25.52 -7.36
C ILE A 301 30.19 24.65 -7.58
N GLU A 302 31.18 24.77 -6.69
CA GLU A 302 32.34 23.89 -6.71
C GLU A 302 31.88 22.44 -6.77
N LYS A 303 32.54 21.62 -7.60
CA LYS A 303 32.36 20.16 -7.61
C LYS A 303 32.66 19.64 -6.21
N VAL A 304 31.62 19.42 -5.41
CA VAL A 304 31.80 18.86 -4.08
C VAL A 304 32.04 17.37 -4.26
N LYS A 305 33.31 16.97 -4.16
CA LYS A 305 33.66 15.58 -3.88
C LYS A 305 33.14 15.27 -2.49
N SER A 306 32.15 14.40 -2.38
CA SER A 306 31.71 13.95 -1.06
C SER A 306 32.88 13.25 -0.37
N SER A 307 33.07 13.50 0.92
CA SER A 307 34.10 12.80 1.72
C SER A 307 33.81 11.30 1.88
N LEU A 308 32.66 10.84 1.39
CA LEU A 308 32.15 9.47 1.45
C LEU A 308 32.30 8.73 0.10
N GLU A 309 32.78 9.42 -0.93
CA GLU A 309 33.13 8.92 -2.26
C GLU A 309 34.31 7.94 -2.17
N GLY A 310 34.07 6.74 -1.61
CA GLY A 310 35.10 5.71 -1.46
C GLY A 310 34.96 4.76 -0.27
N LYS A 311 34.01 4.96 0.66
CA LYS A 311 33.77 3.95 1.71
C LYS A 311 32.76 2.91 1.23
N THR A 312 33.28 1.81 0.69
CA THR A 312 32.52 0.56 0.59
C THR A 312 32.18 0.13 2.01
N PHE A 313 30.91 0.26 2.41
CA PHE A 313 30.47 -0.29 3.68
C PHE A 313 30.47 -1.81 3.56
N GLU A 314 31.17 -2.49 4.47
CA GLU A 314 31.03 -3.93 4.65
C GLU A 314 29.78 -4.17 5.49
N TRP A 315 28.78 -4.77 4.86
CA TRP A 315 27.48 -5.05 5.46
C TRP A 315 27.51 -6.46 6.06
N GLY A 316 27.22 -6.57 7.35
CA GLY A 316 27.07 -7.80 8.13
C GLY A 316 25.61 -8.29 8.21
N LYS A 317 25.44 -9.37 8.98
CA LYS A 317 24.19 -10.16 9.04
C LYS A 317 23.15 -9.56 10.00
N ILE A 318 21.88 -9.59 9.59
CA ILE A 318 20.75 -9.07 10.37
C ILE A 318 20.11 -10.15 11.24
N ASN A 319 19.59 -9.74 12.40
CA ASN A 319 18.85 -10.59 13.34
C ASN A 319 17.43 -10.97 12.79
N PRO A 320 17.07 -12.27 12.70
CA PRO A 320 15.87 -12.75 11.99
C PRO A 320 14.49 -12.29 12.50
N GLU A 321 14.36 -11.87 13.76
CA GLU A 321 13.04 -11.63 14.37
C GLU A 321 12.25 -10.48 13.73
N ASN A 322 12.92 -9.55 13.03
CA ASN A 322 12.32 -8.37 12.40
C ASN A 322 12.52 -8.26 10.89
N ALA A 323 13.02 -9.31 10.23
CA ALA A 323 13.46 -9.27 8.83
C ALA A 323 12.39 -8.73 7.84
N THR A 324 11.10 -9.00 8.05
CA THR A 324 10.07 -8.51 7.12
C THR A 324 9.73 -7.02 7.30
N MET A 325 9.96 -6.45 8.47
CA MET A 325 9.89 -5.00 8.69
C MET A 325 11.08 -4.33 8.01
N VAL A 326 12.28 -4.88 8.20
CA VAL A 326 13.52 -4.40 7.56
C VAL A 326 13.38 -4.39 6.04
N LEU A 327 12.93 -5.48 5.41
CA LEU A 327 12.71 -5.53 3.95
C LEU A 327 11.71 -4.48 3.46
N SER A 328 10.66 -4.19 4.23
CA SER A 328 9.66 -3.17 3.87
C SER A 328 10.26 -1.76 3.90
N VAL A 329 11.09 -1.48 4.90
CA VAL A 329 11.81 -0.21 5.08
C VAL A 329 12.84 -0.01 3.95
N PHE A 330 13.63 -1.03 3.62
CA PHE A 330 14.54 -0.97 2.47
C PHE A 330 13.80 -0.77 1.15
N ASN A 331 12.66 -1.44 0.92
CA ASN A 331 11.89 -1.29 -0.31
C ASN A 331 11.31 0.12 -0.48
N LEU A 332 10.75 0.70 0.58
CA LEU A 332 10.25 2.07 0.53
C LEU A 332 11.40 3.08 0.34
N GLY A 333 12.55 2.88 0.99
CA GLY A 333 13.76 3.66 0.74
C GLY A 333 14.22 3.60 -0.73
N MET A 334 14.23 2.42 -1.35
CA MET A 334 14.53 2.29 -2.79
C MET A 334 13.54 3.05 -3.67
N ASN A 335 12.24 3.04 -3.34
CA ASN A 335 11.23 3.75 -4.11
C ASN A 335 11.41 5.27 -4.03
N ILE A 336 11.75 5.79 -2.84
CA ILE A 336 12.09 7.22 -2.65
C ILE A 336 13.24 7.61 -3.57
N LYS A 337 14.34 6.83 -3.54
CA LYS A 337 15.50 7.06 -4.43
C LYS A 337 15.11 7.02 -5.91
N LYS A 338 14.29 6.05 -6.35
CA LYS A 338 13.79 5.99 -7.74
C LYS A 338 12.97 7.21 -8.16
N VAL A 339 12.13 7.73 -7.26
CA VAL A 339 11.32 8.94 -7.53
C VAL A 339 12.23 10.16 -7.64
N ASN A 340 13.18 10.31 -6.73
CA ASN A 340 14.15 11.40 -6.77
C ASN A 340 15.00 11.37 -8.04
N ILE A 341 15.50 10.21 -8.45
CA ILE A 341 16.25 10.04 -9.72
C ILE A 341 15.43 10.55 -10.90
N LYS A 342 14.18 10.08 -11.06
CA LYS A 342 13.30 10.51 -12.14
C LYS A 342 13.04 12.01 -12.11
N PHE A 343 12.85 12.57 -10.92
CA PHE A 343 12.67 14.01 -10.74
C PHE A 343 13.91 14.78 -11.20
N TYR A 344 15.10 14.37 -10.75
CA TYR A 344 16.36 15.01 -11.10
C TYR A 344 16.72 14.88 -12.59
N GLU A 345 16.47 13.73 -13.21
CA GLU A 345 16.62 13.55 -14.66
C GLU A 345 15.72 14.53 -15.43
N LYS A 346 14.47 14.69 -14.99
CA LYS A 346 13.52 15.61 -15.60
C LYS A 346 13.88 17.07 -15.34
N ALA A 347 14.35 17.40 -14.14
CA ALA A 347 14.86 18.72 -13.77
C ALA A 347 16.07 19.09 -14.64
N ALA A 348 17.03 18.17 -14.81
CA ALA A 348 18.18 18.37 -15.69
C ALA A 348 17.79 18.53 -17.17
N ALA A 349 16.73 17.84 -17.61
CA ALA A 349 16.24 17.95 -18.99
C ALA A 349 15.55 19.29 -19.27
N ARG A 350 14.82 19.83 -18.28
CA ARG A 350 14.04 21.07 -18.42
C ARG A 350 14.76 22.33 -17.98
N SER A 351 15.80 22.21 -17.15
CA SER A 351 16.51 23.38 -16.64
C SER A 351 17.29 24.08 -17.75
N GLU A 352 17.14 25.40 -17.83
CA GLU A 352 17.84 26.29 -18.76
C GLU A 352 19.15 26.82 -18.15
N VAL A 353 19.33 26.70 -16.83
CA VAL A 353 20.51 27.17 -16.10
C VAL A 353 21.60 26.08 -16.11
N PRO A 354 22.78 26.31 -16.73
CA PRO A 354 23.82 25.30 -16.85
C PRO A 354 24.28 24.72 -15.51
N GLU A 355 24.40 25.56 -14.48
CA GLU A 355 24.81 25.18 -13.13
C GLU A 355 23.77 24.28 -12.45
N ALA A 356 22.48 24.62 -12.57
CA ALA A 356 21.38 23.82 -12.04
C ALA A 356 21.31 22.46 -12.74
N LYS A 357 21.41 22.45 -14.07
CA LYS A 357 21.46 21.23 -14.88
C LYS A 357 22.63 20.32 -14.50
N GLY A 358 23.79 20.90 -14.24
CA GLY A 358 24.96 20.17 -13.74
C GLY A 358 24.68 19.52 -12.40
N LEU A 359 24.17 20.30 -11.43
CA LEU A 359 23.84 19.80 -10.10
C LEU A 359 22.80 18.67 -10.14
N TYR A 360 21.71 18.82 -10.89
CA TYR A 360 20.68 17.78 -11.00
C TYR A 360 21.21 16.46 -11.59
N LYS A 361 22.12 16.53 -12.56
CA LYS A 361 22.76 15.31 -13.10
C LYS A 361 23.63 14.61 -12.06
N GLU A 362 24.39 15.38 -11.29
CA GLU A 362 25.20 14.84 -10.20
C GLU A 362 24.28 14.22 -9.13
N LEU A 363 23.24 14.93 -8.67
CA LEU A 363 22.28 14.40 -7.69
C LEU A 363 21.60 13.11 -8.19
N ALA A 364 21.17 13.05 -9.46
CA ALA A 364 20.63 11.81 -10.04
C ALA A 364 21.64 10.66 -10.01
N TYR A 365 22.92 10.94 -10.29
CA TYR A 365 24.00 9.95 -10.22
C TYR A 365 24.19 9.45 -8.78
N TRP A 366 24.24 10.35 -7.79
CA TRP A 366 24.36 10.01 -6.36
C TRP A 366 23.18 9.16 -5.86
N GLU A 367 21.96 9.58 -6.16
CA GLU A 367 20.75 8.83 -5.79
C GLU A 367 20.74 7.43 -6.42
N ASN A 368 21.20 7.30 -7.67
CA ASN A 368 21.32 6.01 -8.35
C ASN A 368 22.42 5.12 -7.75
N PHE A 369 23.56 5.70 -7.36
CA PHE A 369 24.61 4.98 -6.65
C PHE A 369 24.09 4.43 -5.31
N GLN A 370 23.43 5.26 -4.51
CA GLN A 370 22.80 4.86 -3.26
C GLN A 370 21.73 3.78 -3.48
N LEU A 371 20.86 3.94 -4.49
CA LEU A 371 19.86 2.94 -4.86
C LEU A 371 20.49 1.57 -5.14
N THR A 372 21.62 1.55 -5.85
CA THR A 372 22.36 0.31 -6.15
C THR A 372 22.87 -0.35 -4.86
N GLN A 373 23.41 0.42 -3.91
CA GLN A 373 23.88 -0.10 -2.62
C GLN A 373 22.73 -0.66 -1.78
N ILE A 374 21.62 0.09 -1.65
CA ILE A 374 20.43 -0.33 -0.90
C ILE A 374 19.80 -1.57 -1.55
N ALA A 375 19.75 -1.62 -2.88
CA ALA A 375 19.20 -2.76 -3.61
C ALA A 375 20.03 -4.03 -3.41
N LYS A 376 21.37 -3.91 -3.42
CA LYS A 376 22.25 -5.04 -3.10
C LYS A 376 21.98 -5.58 -1.69
N GLN A 377 21.90 -4.69 -0.70
CA GLN A 377 21.58 -5.09 0.67
C GLN A 377 20.18 -5.72 0.77
N TYR A 378 19.19 -5.13 0.10
CA TYR A 378 17.84 -5.68 0.05
C TYR A 378 17.82 -7.11 -0.50
N GLU A 379 18.56 -7.38 -1.58
CA GLU A 379 18.69 -8.71 -2.18
C GLU A 379 19.39 -9.70 -1.24
N GLU A 380 20.47 -9.29 -0.57
CA GLU A 380 21.16 -10.11 0.43
C GLU A 380 20.24 -10.46 1.60
N LEU A 381 19.53 -9.48 2.16
CA LEU A 381 18.56 -9.68 3.24
C LEU A 381 17.38 -10.53 2.83
N LYS A 382 16.92 -10.35 1.59
CA LYS A 382 15.86 -11.18 1.01
C LYS A 382 16.33 -12.63 0.94
N ASN A 383 17.54 -12.87 0.42
CA ASN A 383 18.11 -14.21 0.29
C ASN A 383 18.37 -14.88 1.65
N GLU A 384 18.91 -14.16 2.63
CA GLU A 384 19.08 -14.69 4.01
C GLU A 384 17.72 -15.04 4.62
N TRP A 385 16.73 -14.17 4.47
CA TRP A 385 15.37 -14.43 4.94
C TRP A 385 14.76 -15.68 4.27
N TRP A 386 14.93 -15.87 2.96
CA TRP A 386 14.48 -17.07 2.25
C TRP A 386 15.19 -18.34 2.73
N SER A 387 16.50 -18.25 2.98
CA SER A 387 17.31 -19.35 3.51
C SER A 387 16.84 -19.77 4.90
N ASP A 388 16.58 -18.82 5.80
CA ASP A 388 16.11 -19.08 7.17
C ASP A 388 14.70 -19.68 7.22
N GLN A 389 13.85 -19.39 6.22
CA GLN A 389 12.50 -19.96 6.13
C GLN A 389 12.48 -21.40 5.57
N SER A 390 13.63 -22.01 5.29
CA SER A 390 13.74 -23.36 4.67
C SER A 390 12.97 -23.50 3.35
N TYR A 391 12.81 -22.40 2.62
CA TYR A 391 12.30 -22.37 1.25
C TYR A 391 13.35 -21.67 0.39
N ALA A 392 14.44 -22.39 0.13
CA ALA A 392 15.29 -22.08 -1.02
C ALA A 392 14.59 -22.64 -2.27
N PRO A 393 14.59 -21.93 -3.41
CA PRO A 393 14.07 -22.48 -4.66
C PRO A 393 15.13 -23.41 -5.26
N PHE A 394 15.15 -24.66 -4.79
CA PHE A 394 15.60 -25.81 -5.58
C PHE A 394 14.78 -27.04 -5.21
#